data_AF-X1TBZ2-F1
#
_entry.id   AF-X1TBZ2-F1
#
_cell.length_a   1.000
_cell.length_b   1.000
_cell.length_c   1.000
_cell.angle_alpha   90.00
_cell.angle_beta   90.00
_cell.angle_gamma   90.00
#
_symmetry.space_group_name_H-M   'P 1'
#
loop_
_entity.id
_entity.type
_entity.pdbx_description
1 polymer ?
#
loop_
_entity_poly.entity_id
_entity_poly.type
_entity_poly.pdbx_seq_one_letter_code
_entity_poly.pdbx_strand_id
1 'polypeptide(L)' 'MKSLLIHGGHIIDPSQGVDEIGSLLITEGKISWRGRGEATPPQPDYDVLH' A
#
# COMPACT_ATOMS: atom_id res chain seq x y z
N MET A 1 -4.70 -16.01 2.53
CA MET A 1 -4.78 -15.24 1.26
C MET A 1 -3.41 -14.63 1.03
N LYS A 2 -2.90 -14.63 -0.19
CA LYS A 2 -1.61 -13.99 -0.48
C LYS A 2 -1.73 -12.49 -0.26
N SER A 3 -0.69 -11.88 0.29
CA SER A 3 -0.63 -10.43 0.49
C SER A 3 -0.64 -9.71 -0.86
N LEU A 4 -1.17 -8.49 -0.91
CA LEU A 4 -1.23 -7.67 -2.12
C LEU A 4 -0.59 -6.31 -1.88
N LEU A 5 0.38 -5.94 -2.70
CA LEU A 5 0.92 -4.59 -2.76
C LEU A 5 0.23 -3.83 -3.90
N ILE A 6 -0.50 -2.77 -3.55
CA ILE A 6 -0.95 -1.76 -4.51
C ILE A 6 0.17 -0.73 -4.61
N HIS A 7 0.80 -0.63 -5.78
CA HIS A 7 2.04 0.14 -5.96
C HIS A 7 1.80 1.45 -6.73
N GLY A 8 2.29 2.56 -6.17
CA GLY A 8 2.34 3.85 -6.87
C GLY A 8 0.99 4.52 -7.16
N GLY A 9 -0.07 4.12 -6.46
CA GLY A 9 -1.40 4.69 -6.61
C GLY A 9 -1.59 6.04 -5.89
N HIS A 10 -2.69 6.73 -6.20
CA HIS A 10 -3.11 7.94 -5.48
C HIS A 10 -3.99 7.57 -4.28
N ILE A 11 -3.46 7.76 -3.07
CA ILE A 11 -4.14 7.42 -1.82
C ILE A 11 -4.87 8.66 -1.33
N ILE A 12 -6.20 8.56 -1.21
CA ILE A 12 -7.06 9.63 -0.70
C ILE A 12 -7.80 9.09 0.52
N ASP A 13 -7.51 9.63 1.71
CA ASP A 13 -8.24 9.36 2.94
C ASP A 13 -8.48 10.70 3.68
N PRO A 14 -9.64 11.35 3.44
CA PRO A 14 -9.96 12.63 4.07
C PRO A 14 -10.06 12.55 5.59
N SER A 15 -10.41 11.38 6.14
CA SER A 15 -10.52 11.19 7.59
C SER A 15 -9.17 11.28 8.29
N GLN A 16 -8.09 10.99 7.55
CA GLN A 16 -6.71 11.09 8.00
C GLN A 16 -5.93 12.24 7.35
N GLY A 17 -6.58 13.05 6.52
CA GLY A 17 -5.94 14.13 5.77
C GLY A 17 -4.88 13.64 4.77
N VAL A 18 -5.05 12.45 4.22
CA VAL A 18 -4.11 11.84 3.25
C VAL A 18 -4.56 12.17 1.84
N ASP A 19 -3.62 12.73 1.07
CA ASP A 19 -3.70 12.98 -0.37
C ASP A 19 -2.26 12.87 -0.91
N GLU A 20 -1.86 11.66 -1.30
CA GLU A 20 -0.47 11.38 -1.69
C GLU A 20 -0.33 10.25 -2.71
N ILE A 21 0.76 10.28 -3.48
CA ILE A 21 1.20 9.13 -4.28
C ILE A 21 2.00 8.18 -3.39
N GLY A 22 1.58 6.92 -3.36
CA GLY A 22 2.18 5.93 -2.47
C GLY A 22 1.75 4.50 -2.75
N SER A 23 2.14 3.61 -1.85
CA SER A 23 1.85 2.18 -1.95
C SER A 23 1.19 1.66 -0.67
N LEU A 24 0.32 0.66 -0.80
CA LEU A 24 -0.37 0.00 0.31
C LEU A 24 -0.13 -1.50 0.28
N LEU A 25 0.29 -2.07 1.40
CA LEU A 25 0.34 -3.51 1.59
C LEU A 25 -0.94 -3.97 2.30
N ILE A 26 -1.65 -4.90 1.67
CA ILE A 26 -2.82 -5.56 2.22
C ILE A 26 -2.45 -6.98 2.62
N THR A 27 -2.62 -7.29 3.90
CA THR A 27 -2.45 -8.63 4.47
C THR A 27 -3.76 -9.03 5.13
N GLU A 28 -4.32 -10.20 4.78
CA GLU A 28 -5.56 -10.71 5.38
C GLU A 28 -6.73 -9.71 5.34
N GLY A 29 -6.84 -8.94 4.25
CA GLY A 29 -7.90 -7.96 4.06
C GLY A 29 -7.73 -6.66 4.88
N LYS A 30 -6.56 -6.42 5.46
CA LYS A 30 -6.23 -5.21 6.23
C LYS A 30 -5.00 -4.51 5.67
N ILE A 31 -4.97 -3.18 5.81
CA ILE A 31 -3.76 -2.38 5.54
C ILE A 31 -2.75 -2.67 6.66
N SER A 32 -1.64 -3.34 6.33
CA SER A 32 -0.54 -3.60 7.26
C SER A 32 0.62 -2.64 7.11
N TRP A 33 0.70 -1.95 5.97
CA TRP A 33 1.75 -0.96 5.72
C TRP A 33 1.33 0.07 4.68
N ARG A 34 1.80 1.31 4.86
CA ARG A 34 1.65 2.44 3.93
C ARG A 34 3.02 3.04 3.63
N GLY A 35 3.36 3.14 2.35
CA GLY A 35 4.59 3.77 1.87
C GLY A 35 4.31 5.04 1.10
N ARG A 36 5.14 6.07 1.32
CA ARG A 36 5.16 7.28 0.50
C ARG A 36 6.18 7.15 -0.62
N GLY A 37 5.82 7.59 -1.82
CA GLY A 37 6.68 7.50 -3.00
C GLY A 37 7.11 6.06 -3.30
N GLU A 38 8.41 5.87 -3.59
CA GLU A 38 9.03 4.59 -3.97
C GLU A 38 9.36 3.66 -2.79
N ALA A 39 8.82 3.93 -1.60
CA ALA A 39 9.03 3.03 -0.46
C ALA A 39 8.48 1.63 -0.78
N THR A 40 9.22 0.59 -0.39
CA THR A 40 8.81 -0.82 -0.54
C THR A 40 8.71 -1.50 0.82
N PRO A 41 7.72 -2.38 1.05
CA PRO A 41 7.60 -3.13 2.30
C PRO A 41 8.79 -4.09 2.50
N PRO A 42 9.17 -4.40 3.76
CA PRO A 42 10.36 -5.18 4.09
C PRO A 42 10.30 -6.69 3.75
N GLN A 43 9.21 -7.22 3.18
CA GLN A 43 9.08 -8.62 2.77
C GLN A 43 8.34 -8.72 1.43
N PRO A 44 8.93 -9.34 0.38
CA PRO A 44 8.37 -9.34 -0.98
C PRO A 44 7.36 -10.45 -1.28
N ASP A 45 6.87 -11.22 -0.28
CA ASP A 45 5.88 -12.27 -0.52
C ASP A 45 4.46 -11.69 -0.65
N TYR A 46 4.27 -10.91 -1.71
CA TYR A 46 3.00 -10.33 -2.12
C TYR A 46 2.87 -10.35 -3.64
N ASP A 47 1.64 -10.35 -4.13
CA ASP A 47 1.38 -9.98 -5.51
C ASP A 47 1.43 -8.46 -5.64
N VAL A 48 1.71 -7.95 -6.84
CA VAL A 48 1.78 -6.50 -7.12
C VAL A 48 0.66 -6.11 -8.08
N LEU A 49 -0.09 -5.07 -7.72
CA LEU A 49 -1.01 -4.36 -8.59
C LEU A 49 -0.44 -2.98 -8.91
N HIS A 50 -0.30 -2.68 -10.20
CA HIS A 50 0.15 -1.39 -10.73
C HIS A 50 -1.03 -0.49 -11.10
#